data_AF-A0A428X8F3-F1
#
_entry.id   AF-A0A428X8F3-F1
#
_cell.length_a   1.000
_cell.length_b   1.000
_cell.length_c   1.000
_cell.angle_alpha   90.00
_cell.angle_beta   90.00
_cell.angle_gamma   90.00
#
_symmetry.space_group_name_H-M   'P 1'
#
loop_
_entity.id
_entity.type
_entity.pdbx_description
1 polymer ?
#
loop_
_entity_poly.entity_id
_entity_poly.type
_entity_poly.pdbx_seq_one_letter_code
_entity_poly.pdbx_strand_id
1 'polypeptide(L)' 'MQAKSFDRLLFLRSSTVRPRSTHVAATDVRPKITLACVECKERNYITKKNRRNNPDRLEMKKHCPRCNAHTAHRETR' A
#
# COMPACT_ATOMS: atom_id res chain seq x y z
N MET A 1 -1.13 61.42 19.30
CA MET A 1 0.27 61.27 18.83
C MET A 1 1.00 60.31 19.75
N GLN A 2 1.33 59.10 19.25
CA GLN A 2 2.56 58.34 19.52
C GLN A 2 2.46 56.99 18.82
N ALA A 3 3.23 56.86 17.74
CA ALA A 3 3.42 55.64 16.99
C ALA A 3 4.47 54.77 17.70
N LYS A 4 4.22 53.46 17.83
CA LYS A 4 5.28 52.43 17.96
C LYS A 4 4.84 51.15 17.26
N SER A 5 5.30 51.04 16.02
CA SER A 5 5.61 49.79 15.32
C SER A 5 6.28 48.76 16.25
N PHE A 6 5.84 47.51 16.27
CA PHE A 6 6.69 46.38 16.67
C PHE A 6 6.15 45.05 16.11
N ASP A 7 6.99 44.46 15.25
CA ASP A 7 7.20 43.04 14.97
C ASP A 7 6.05 42.06 14.63
N ARG A 8 6.02 41.71 13.33
CA ARG A 8 6.47 40.40 12.80
C ARG A 8 6.28 39.17 13.72
N LEU A 9 5.62 38.16 13.14
CA LEU A 9 5.58 36.73 13.52
C LEU A 9 4.49 36.31 14.54
N LEU A 10 3.29 36.04 14.03
CA LEU A 10 2.47 34.95 14.56
C LEU A 10 2.32 33.85 13.52
N PHE A 11 3.12 32.82 13.79
CA PHE A 11 3.32 31.58 13.08
C PHE A 11 2.14 30.62 13.35
N LEU A 12 0.99 30.79 12.69
CA LEU A 12 -0.15 29.88 12.86
C LEU A 12 -0.73 29.47 11.51
N ARG A 13 0.10 28.82 10.68
CA ARG A 13 -0.40 27.94 9.62
C ARG A 13 -0.99 26.69 10.27
N SER A 14 -2.24 26.80 10.75
CA SER A 14 -3.08 25.67 11.14
C SER A 14 -3.16 24.66 10.01
N SER A 15 -2.25 23.70 10.05
CA SER A 15 -2.19 22.59 9.12
C SER A 15 -3.30 21.62 9.51
N THR A 16 -4.48 21.81 8.94
CA THR A 16 -5.58 20.85 9.01
C THR A 16 -5.20 19.62 8.18
N VAL A 17 -4.34 18.77 8.74
CA VAL A 17 -4.03 17.46 8.17
C VAL A 17 -5.29 16.61 8.27
N ARG A 18 -6.07 16.56 7.19
CA ARG A 18 -7.27 15.72 7.11
C ARG A 18 -6.82 14.25 7.21
N PRO A 19 -7.34 13.45 8.17
CA PRO A 19 -7.05 12.03 8.21
C PRO A 19 -7.61 11.38 6.94
N ARG A 20 -6.73 10.70 6.20
CA ARG A 20 -7.08 10.00 4.96
C ARG A 20 -7.95 8.80 5.37
N SER A 21 -9.25 8.94 5.15
CA SER A 21 -10.23 7.88 5.41
C SER A 21 -9.83 6.58 4.72
N THR A 22 -9.48 5.56 5.50
CA THR A 22 -9.30 4.19 5.03
C THR A 22 -10.60 3.42 5.24
N HIS A 23 -11.65 3.76 4.49
CA HIS A 23 -12.81 2.88 4.40
C HIS A 23 -12.36 1.58 3.72
N VAL A 24 -12.30 0.47 4.46
CA VAL A 24 -12.17 -0.87 3.89
C VAL A 24 -13.48 -1.60 4.15
N ALA A 25 -14.31 -1.72 3.12
CA ALA A 25 -15.57 -2.44 3.18
C ALA A 25 -15.31 -3.95 3.34
N ALA A 26 -16.16 -4.64 4.10
CA ALA A 26 -15.93 -6.02 4.52
C ALA A 26 -15.99 -7.09 3.40
N THR A 27 -16.35 -6.74 2.16
CA THR A 27 -16.45 -7.69 1.05
C THR A 27 -16.11 -7.07 -0.32
N ASP A 28 -14.86 -6.64 -0.51
CA ASP A 28 -14.39 -6.19 -1.82
C ASP A 28 -14.39 -7.36 -2.83
N VAL A 29 -15.15 -7.23 -3.94
CA VAL A 29 -15.18 -8.21 -5.05
C VAL A 29 -13.80 -8.45 -5.66
N ARG A 30 -12.93 -7.44 -5.58
CA ARG A 30 -11.58 -7.46 -6.11
C ARG A 30 -10.55 -7.28 -4.99
N PRO A 31 -10.32 -8.31 -4.15
CA PRO A 31 -9.40 -8.21 -3.03
C PRO A 31 -7.95 -8.01 -3.50
N LYS A 32 -7.19 -7.27 -2.69
CA LYS A 32 -5.73 -7.23 -2.80
C LYS A 32 -5.18 -8.56 -2.28
N ILE A 33 -4.33 -9.20 -3.06
CA ILE A 33 -3.65 -10.44 -2.72
C ILE A 33 -2.15 -10.20 -2.73
N THR A 34 -1.42 -10.93 -1.89
CA THR A 34 0.03 -10.89 -1.87
C THR A 34 0.59 -12.13 -2.55
N LEU A 35 1.66 -11.99 -3.33
CA LEU A 35 2.39 -13.10 -3.91
C LEU A 35 3.72 -13.24 -3.18
N ALA A 36 3.98 -14.43 -2.66
CA ALA A 36 5.20 -14.77 -1.96
C ALA A 36 6.08 -15.69 -2.82
N CYS A 37 7.39 -15.44 -2.82
CA CYS A 37 8.36 -16.32 -3.47
C CYS A 37 8.39 -17.69 -2.78
N VAL A 38 8.51 -18.79 -3.54
CA VAL A 38 8.60 -20.14 -2.96
C VAL A 38 9.93 -20.38 -2.23
N GLU A 39 11.02 -19.81 -2.73
CA GLU A 39 12.37 -20.02 -2.18
C GLU A 39 12.62 -19.14 -0.95
N CYS A 40 12.58 -17.83 -1.14
CA CYS A 40 12.91 -16.86 -0.12
C CYS A 40 11.71 -16.53 0.81
N LYS A 41 10.49 -17.04 0.52
CA LYS A 41 9.25 -16.86 1.30
C LYS A 41 8.81 -15.40 1.51
N GLU A 42 9.45 -14.47 0.81
CA GLU A 42 9.22 -13.04 0.97
C GLU A 42 8.03 -12.58 0.12
N ARG A 43 7.24 -11.65 0.69
CA ARG A 43 6.03 -11.09 0.07
C ARG A 43 6.42 -9.89 -0.81
N ASN A 44 6.72 -10.17 -2.07
CA ASN A 44 7.30 -9.17 -2.97
C ASN A 44 6.26 -8.37 -3.77
N TYR A 45 5.09 -8.96 -4.04
CA TYR A 45 4.11 -8.36 -4.94
C TYR A 45 2.72 -8.29 -4.33
N ILE A 46 2.06 -7.15 -4.53
CA ILE A 46 0.66 -6.94 -4.20
C ILE A 46 -0.10 -6.77 -5.51
N THR A 47 -1.05 -7.67 -5.76
CA THR A 47 -1.90 -7.61 -6.95
C THR A 47 -3.37 -7.65 -6.55
N LYS A 48 -4.27 -7.43 -7.50
CA LYS A 48 -5.71 -7.45 -7.26
C LYS A 48 -6.31 -8.56 -8.10
N LYS A 49 -6.81 -9.63 -7.46
CA LYS A 49 -7.52 -10.70 -8.16
C LYS A 49 -9.03 -10.51 -8.04
N ASN A 50 -9.78 -10.96 -9.02
CA ASN A 50 -11.24 -11.05 -8.92
C ASN A 50 -11.58 -12.44 -8.36
N ARG A 51 -12.15 -12.50 -7.16
CA ARG A 51 -12.47 -13.76 -6.48
C ARG A 51 -13.54 -14.58 -7.20
N ARG A 52 -14.36 -13.94 -8.05
CA ARG A 52 -15.46 -14.61 -8.77
C ARG A 52 -14.99 -15.39 -9.99
N ASN A 53 -14.02 -14.86 -10.73
CA ASN A 53 -13.57 -15.47 -11.98
C ASN A 53 -12.49 -16.53 -11.76
N ASN A 54 -11.57 -16.27 -10.82
CA ASN A 54 -10.42 -17.13 -10.56
C ASN A 54 -10.41 -17.50 -9.06
N PRO A 55 -11.18 -18.53 -8.64
CA PRO A 55 -11.22 -18.97 -7.25
C PRO A 55 -9.91 -19.66 -6.82
N ASP A 56 -9.19 -20.24 -7.78
CA ASP A 56 -7.98 -21.03 -7.53
C ASP A 56 -6.82 -20.18 -7.02
N ARG A 57 -5.88 -20.86 -6.35
CA ARG A 57 -4.66 -20.24 -5.82
C ARG A 57 -3.73 -19.90 -6.98
N LEU A 58 -3.40 -18.61 -7.14
CA LEU A 58 -2.55 -18.18 -8.24
C LEU A 58 -1.08 -18.59 -8.02
N GLU A 59 -0.50 -19.25 -9.02
CA GLU A 59 0.94 -19.49 -9.12
C GLU A 59 1.47 -18.83 -10.39
N MET A 60 2.43 -17.92 -10.25
CA MET A 60 2.99 -17.20 -11.40
C MET A 60 4.50 -17.07 -11.27
N LYS A 61 5.23 -17.23 -12.37
CA LYS A 61 6.67 -16.96 -12.41
C LYS A 61 6.91 -15.45 -12.40
N LYS A 62 7.56 -14.94 -11.35
CA LYS A 62 7.94 -13.53 -11.20
C LYS A 62 9.39 -13.44 -10.75
N HIS A 63 10.00 -12.29 -11.03
CA HIS A 63 11.36 -12.02 -10.56
C HIS A 63 11.34 -11.86 -9.04
N CYS A 64 12.30 -12.44 -8.33
CA CYS A 64 12.48 -12.16 -6.91
C CYS A 64 13.73 -11.30 -6.73
N PRO A 65 13.63 -10.08 -6.15
CA PRO A 65 14.79 -9.20 -5.95
C PRO A 65 15.79 -9.73 -4.91
N ARG A 66 15.40 -10.69 -4.07
CA ARG A 66 16.29 -11.30 -3.07
C ARG A 66 17.07 -12.48 -3.62
N CYS A 67 16.38 -13.32 -4.40
CA CYS A 67 16.98 -14.49 -5.01
C CYS A 67 17.58 -14.17 -6.40
N ASN A 68 17.40 -12.94 -6.92
CA ASN A 68 17.86 -12.44 -8.22
C ASN A 68 17.49 -13.33 -9.43
N ALA A 69 16.45 -14.14 -9.29
CA ALA A 69 16.02 -15.12 -10.28
C ALA A 69 14.50 -15.06 -10.48
N HIS A 70 14.03 -15.62 -11.60
CA HIS A 70 12.60 -15.80 -11.86
C HIS A 70 12.12 -17.10 -11.22
N THR A 71 11.41 -16.98 -10.11
CA THR A 71 10.92 -18.10 -9.32
C THR A 71 9.40 -18.17 -9.37
N ALA A 72 8.85 -19.34 -9.03
CA ALA A 72 7.42 -19.47 -8.82
C ALA A 72 7.02 -18.66 -7.57
N HIS A 73 6.04 -17.77 -7.73
CA HIS A 73 5.42 -17.05 -6.63
C HIS A 73 4.02 -17.58 -6.40
N ARG A 74 3.70 -17.87 -5.13
CA ARG A 74 2.42 -18.40 -4.67
C ARG A 74 1.62 -17.34 -3.93
N GLU A 75 0.32 -17.31 -4.18
CA GLU A 75 -0.59 -16.42 -3.44
C GLU A 75 -0.60 -16.72 -1.93
N THR A 76 -0.40 -15.68 -1.13
CA THR A 76 -0.47 -15.70 0.33
C THR A 76 -1.51 -14.67 0.80
N ARG A 77 -2.30 -15.05 1.81
CA ARG A 77 -3.40 -14.27 2.35
C ARG A 77 -2.94 -13.30 3.44
#